data_AF-A0A1B0G5N5-F1
#
_entry.id   AF-A0A1B0G5N5-F1
#
_cell.length_a   1.000
_cell.length_b   1.000
_cell.length_c   1.000
_cell.angle_alpha   90.00
_cell.angle_beta   90.00
_cell.angle_gamma   90.00
#
_symmetry.space_group_name_H-M   'P 1'
#
loop_
_entity.id
_entity.type
_entity.pdbx_description
1 polymer ?
#
loop_
_entity_poly.entity_id
_entity_poly.type
_entity_poly.pdbx_seq_one_letter_code
_entity_poly.pdbx_strand_id
1 'polypeptide(L)' 'MVVTSPGRLFVCGTNSFRPMCNTYIINDNNYTLEATKNGQAVCPYDPRHNSTSVFA' A
#
# COMPACT_ATOMS: atom_id res chain seq x y z
N MET A 1 -5.31 -0.75 1.34
CA MET A 1 -4.91 -1.74 0.31
C MET A 1 -5.89 -1.60 -0.83
N VAL A 2 -5.41 -1.44 -2.06
CA VAL A 2 -6.25 -1.26 -3.25
C VAL A 2 -5.65 -2.02 -4.43
N VAL A 3 -6.49 -2.55 -5.32
CA VAL A 3 -6.06 -3.18 -6.57
C VAL A 3 -6.00 -2.09 -7.63
N THR A 4 -4.83 -1.85 -8.22
CA THR A 4 -4.64 -0.75 -9.18
C THR A 4 -4.81 -1.19 -10.64
N SER A 5 -4.45 -2.44 -10.93
CA SER A 5 -4.70 -3.12 -12.19
C SER A 5 -4.77 -4.62 -11.95
N PRO A 6 -5.23 -5.44 -12.92
CA PRO A 6 -5.17 -6.89 -12.80
C PRO A 6 -3.74 -7.33 -12.46
N GLY A 7 -3.59 -8.13 -11.40
CA GLY A 7 -2.29 -8.59 -10.92
C GLY A 7 -1.40 -7.53 -10.25
N ARG A 8 -1.87 -6.29 -10.03
CA ARG A 8 -1.12 -5.27 -9.26
C ARG A 8 -1.89 -4.82 -8.03
N LEU A 9 -1.17 -4.82 -6.91
CA LEU A 9 -1.69 -4.52 -5.60
C LEU A 9 -0.90 -3.38 -4.97
N PHE A 10 -1.59 -2.33 -4.56
CA PHE A 10 -0.99 -1.21 -3.85
C PHE A 10 -1.33 -1.29 -2.36
N VAL A 11 -0.30 -1.40 -1.53
CA VAL A 11 -0.41 -1.60 -0.08
C VAL A 11 0.33 -0.48 0.63
N CYS A 12 -0.33 0.17 1.58
CA CYS A 12 0.31 1.14 2.46
C CYS A 12 0.15 0.71 3.91
N GLY A 13 1.15 1.01 4.73
CA GLY A 13 1.14 0.77 6.16
C GLY A 13 1.81 1.90 6.92
N THR A 14 1.51 1.99 8.22
CA THR A 14 2.05 3.03 9.11
C THR A 14 3.56 2.92 9.28
N ASN A 15 4.13 1.71 9.15
CA ASN A 15 5.55 1.38 9.27
C ASN A 15 6.23 2.11 10.46
N SER A 16 5.73 1.83 11.69
CA SER A 16 6.23 2.43 12.93
C SER A 16 6.22 3.96 12.91
N PHE A 17 5.06 4.55 12.61
CA PHE A 17 4.88 6.00 12.49
C PHE A 17 5.74 6.63 11.38
N ARG A 18 6.11 5.86 10.35
CA ARG A 18 6.78 6.33 9.15
C ARG A 18 6.08 5.74 7.91
N PRO A 19 4.92 6.26 7.52
CA PRO A 19 4.06 5.63 6.53
C PRO A 19 4.80 5.34 5.22
N MET A 20 4.68 4.10 4.74
CA MET A 20 5.28 3.62 3.50
C MET A 20 4.27 2.83 2.68
N CYS A 21 4.41 2.93 1.35
CA CYS A 21 3.58 2.24 0.40
C CYS A 21 4.43 1.38 -0.54
N ASN A 22 3.94 0.19 -0.85
CA ASN A 22 4.54 -0.78 -1.72
C ASN A 22 3.55 -1.19 -2.81
N THR A 23 4.02 -1.26 -4.05
CA THR A 23 3.30 -1.91 -5.13
C THR A 23 3.83 -3.33 -5.27
N TYR A 24 2.92 -4.29 -5.22
CA TYR A 24 3.20 -5.70 -5.44
C TYR A 24 2.59 -6.17 -6.75
N ILE A 25 3.31 -7.04 -7.45
CA ILE A 25 2.77 -7.80 -8.57
C ILE A 25 2.40 -9.19 -8.06
N ILE A 26 1.15 -9.57 -8.26
CA ILE A 26 0.60 -10.89 -7.94
C ILE A 26 0.87 -11.79 -9.15
N ASN A 27 1.76 -12.75 -8.96
CA ASN A 27 1.93 -13.90 -9.84
C ASN A 27 1.21 -15.10 -9.21
N ASP A 28 0.91 -16.16 -9.99
CA ASP A 28 0.02 -17.29 -9.62
C ASP A 28 0.06 -17.71 -8.13
N ASN A 29 1.24 -17.77 -7.51
CA ASN A 29 1.39 -18.06 -6.07
C ASN A 29 2.35 -17.13 -5.31
N ASN A 30 2.84 -16.03 -5.91
CA ASN A 30 3.87 -15.18 -5.30
C ASN A 30 3.61 -13.68 -5.47
N TYR A 31 4.00 -12.92 -4.46
CA TYR A 31 3.98 -11.46 -4.48
C TYR A 31 5.39 -10.92 -4.67
N THR A 32 5.66 -10.25 -5.78
CA THR A 32 6.94 -9.58 -6.02
C THR A 32 6.79 -8.09 -5.75
N LEU A 33 7.78 -7.50 -5.05
CA LEU A 33 7.80 -6.06 -4.81
C LEU A 33 8.27 -5.35 -6.09
N GLU A 34 7.41 -4.49 -6.64
CA GLU A 34 7.73 -3.70 -7.84
C GLU A 34 8.34 -2.35 -7.45
N ALA A 35 7.71 -1.65 -6.51
CA ALA A 35 8.12 -0.30 -6.14
C ALA A 35 7.77 0.02 -4.69
N THR A 36 8.59 0.85 -4.06
CA THR A 36 8.35 1.44 -2.75
C THR A 36 8.27 2.96 -2.87
N LYS A 37 7.29 3.57 -2.22
CA LYS A 37 7.06 5.02 -2.15
C LYS A 37 6.80 5.45 -0.71
N ASN A 38 6.99 6.75 -0.45
CA ASN A 38 6.49 7.32 0.80
C ASN A 38 4.96 7.15 0.87
N GLY A 39 4.44 6.93 2.07
CA GLY A 39 3.00 6.84 2.33
C GLY A 39 2.42 8.08 2.98
N GLN A 40 3.17 9.20 3.00
CA GLN A 40 2.69 10.45 3.60
C GLN A 40 1.50 10.96 2.78
N ALA A 41 0.45 11.42 3.47
CA ALA A 41 -0.85 11.81 2.88
C ALA A 41 -1.64 10.68 2.18
N VAL A 42 -1.12 9.45 2.12
CA VAL A 42 -1.83 8.26 1.60
C VAL A 42 -2.32 7.38 2.74
N CYS A 43 -1.52 7.28 3.80
CA CYS A 43 -1.68 6.37 4.91
C CYS A 43 -1.44 7.14 6.23
N PRO A 44 -2.19 6.83 7.30
CA PRO A 44 -1.97 7.46 8.60
C PRO A 44 -0.60 7.08 9.19
N TYR A 45 -0.16 7.88 10.15
CA TYR A 45 1.05 7.59 10.94
C TYR A 45 0.75 6.63 12.10
N ASP A 46 -0.39 6.83 12.79
CA ASP A 46 -0.81 6.01 13.94
C ASP A 46 -1.84 4.96 13.50
N PRO A 47 -1.69 3.68 13.88
CA PRO A 47 -2.67 2.63 13.55
C PRO A 47 -4.07 2.86 14.16
N ARG A 48 -4.21 3.74 15.15
CA ARG A 48 -5.48 4.12 15.77
C ARG A 48 -6.23 5.19 14.98
N HIS A 49 -5.62 5.82 13.98
CA HIS A 49 -6.28 6.81 13.14
C HIS A 49 -7.12 6.15 12.06
N ASN A 50 -8.36 6.62 11.90
CA ASN A 50 -9.25 6.18 10.84
C ASN A 50 -8.69 6.57 9.47
N SER A 51 -8.83 5.68 8.49
CA SER A 51 -8.42 5.94 7.12
C SER A 51 -9.39 5.31 6.13
N THR A 52 -9.54 5.96 4.98
CA THR A 52 -10.25 5.44 3.81
C THR A 52 -9.37 5.63 2.59
N SER A 53 -9.44 4.69 1.65
CA SER A 53 -8.64 4.73 0.43
C SER A 53 -9.45 4.14 -0.73
N VAL A 54 -9.47 4.85 -1.85
CA VAL A 54 -10.08 4.41 -3.11
C VAL A 54 -9.07 4.61 -4.23
N PHE A 55 -9.06 3.70 -5.19
CA PHE A 55 -8.30 3.84 -6.43
C PHE A 55 -9.32 4.07 -7.56
N ALA A 56 -9.06 5.07 -8.42
CA ALA A 56 -9.95 5.50 -9.49
C ALA A 56 -9.26 5.34 -10.85
#